data_AF-A0A369S5Y6-F1
#
_entry.id   AF-A0A369S5Y6-F1
#
_cell.length_a   1.000
_cell.length_b   1.000
_cell.length_c   1.000
_cell.angle_alpha   90.00
_cell.angle_beta   90.00
_cell.angle_gamma   90.00
#
_symmetry.space_group_name_H-M   'P 1'
#
loop_
_entity.id
_entity.type
_entity.pdbx_description
1 polymer ?
#
loop_
_entity_poly.entity_id
_entity_poly.type
_entity_poly.pdbx_seq_one_letter_code
_entity_poly.pdbx_strand_id
1 'polypeptide(L)'
;MGEMSGRSKIVIGVVVAIVIMCAIIIPITVVVNGQRENIEATEPTQQATTTVPTQAPTSPTPTTIPVSNAPTCPSVGASERFDCFPDTDKQSKDVCEARGCCWIPTNVVGAPSCFFPPNYRTYTATEQSVPYGKKYTLTRNMVLPAHYGSPISSVNLDIQFQTSNRLRIKSYMWIHDGNSSFINLMMYVENCIRIILFRARVVSTLF
;
A
#
# COMPACT_ATOMS: atom_id res chain seq x y z
N MET A 1 1.60 -54.97 -27.13
CA MET A 1 2.33 -53.92 -26.40
C MET A 1 2.75 -52.86 -27.42
N GLY A 2 2.17 -51.66 -27.38
CA GLY A 2 2.43 -50.60 -28.35
C GLY A 2 3.82 -49.99 -28.14
N GLU A 3 4.63 -49.98 -29.18
CA GLU A 3 5.96 -49.40 -29.17
C GLU A 3 5.84 -47.86 -29.11
N MET A 4 6.09 -47.28 -27.93
CA MET A 4 6.10 -45.83 -27.73
C MET A 4 7.19 -45.18 -28.60
N SER A 5 6.76 -44.36 -29.56
CA SER A 5 7.63 -43.54 -30.42
C SER A 5 8.68 -42.79 -29.60
N GLY A 6 9.94 -42.82 -30.05
CA GLY A 6 11.09 -42.25 -29.33
C GLY A 6 10.94 -40.77 -28.95
N ARG A 7 10.12 -40.02 -29.71
CA ARG A 7 9.78 -38.62 -29.39
C ARG A 7 8.97 -38.50 -28.10
N SER A 8 8.03 -39.42 -27.83
CA SER A 8 7.24 -39.41 -26.60
C SER A 8 8.07 -39.78 -25.38
N LYS A 9 9.08 -40.65 -25.51
CA LYS A 9 10.03 -40.98 -24.43
C LYS A 9 10.90 -39.77 -24.05
N ILE A 10 11.36 -39.01 -25.05
CA ILE A 10 12.13 -37.78 -24.84
C ILE A 10 11.26 -36.73 -24.14
N VAL A 11 10.01 -36.53 -24.59
CA VAL A 11 9.09 -35.55 -23.98
C VAL A 11 8.77 -35.92 -22.53
N ILE A 12 8.46 -37.18 -22.24
CA ILE A 12 8.18 -37.64 -20.87
C ILE A 12 9.43 -37.48 -19.99
N GLY A 13 10.62 -37.83 -20.51
CA GLY A 13 11.88 -37.65 -19.78
C GLY A 13 12.17 -36.18 -19.44
N VAL A 14 11.95 -35.27 -20.38
CA VAL A 14 12.14 -33.81 -20.16
C VAL A 14 11.13 -33.28 -19.15
N VAL A 15 9.87 -33.70 -19.22
CA VAL A 15 8.83 -33.27 -18.26
C VAL A 15 9.12 -33.78 -16.86
N VAL A 16 9.52 -35.05 -16.70
CA VAL A 16 9.89 -35.61 -15.39
C VAL A 16 11.13 -34.92 -14.83
N ALA A 17 12.14 -34.63 -15.65
CA ALA A 17 13.33 -33.89 -15.24
C ALA A 17 12.99 -32.46 -14.78
N ILE A 18 12.11 -31.74 -15.50
CA ILE A 18 11.67 -30.39 -15.11
C ILE A 18 10.90 -30.42 -13.79
N VAL A 19 10.01 -31.40 -13.59
CA VAL A 19 9.25 -31.54 -12.34
C VAL A 19 10.17 -31.84 -11.16
N ILE A 20 11.16 -32.72 -11.33
CA ILE A 20 12.15 -33.04 -10.29
C ILE A 20 13.02 -31.82 -9.97
N MET A 21 13.48 -31.10 -10.99
CA MET A 21 14.25 -29.85 -10.81
C MET A 21 13.44 -28.79 -10.06
N CYS A 22 12.17 -28.60 -10.40
CA CYS A 22 11.31 -27.60 -9.76
C CYS A 22 10.90 -27.98 -8.34
N ALA A 23 10.63 -29.26 -8.07
CA ALA A 23 10.13 -29.72 -6.77
C ALA A 23 11.24 -29.95 -5.73
N ILE A 24 12.48 -30.22 -6.16
CA ILE A 24 13.56 -30.61 -5.24
C ILE A 24 14.66 -29.54 -5.16
N ILE A 25 15.09 -28.94 -6.28
CA ILE A 25 16.23 -28.00 -6.25
C ILE A 25 15.83 -26.62 -5.74
N ILE A 26 14.62 -26.15 -6.08
CA ILE A 26 14.11 -24.83 -5.67
C ILE A 26 13.93 -24.73 -4.14
N PRO A 27 13.31 -25.70 -3.42
CA PRO A 27 13.23 -25.61 -1.97
C PRO A 27 14.60 -25.71 -1.28
N ILE A 28 15.55 -26.46 -1.83
CA ILE A 28 16.90 -26.61 -1.24
C ILE A 28 17.69 -25.29 -1.32
N THR A 29 17.64 -24.57 -2.46
CA THR A 29 18.34 -23.28 -2.59
C THR A 29 17.75 -22.19 -1.68
N VAL A 30 16.45 -22.24 -1.43
CA VAL A 30 15.77 -21.31 -0.49
C VAL A 30 16.19 -21.58 0.96
N VAL A 31 16.30 -22.85 1.36
CA VAL A 31 16.72 -23.22 2.73
C VAL A 31 18.18 -22.87 3.01
N VAL A 32 19.08 -23.04 2.03
CA VAL A 32 20.52 -22.72 2.19
C VAL A 32 20.77 -21.21 2.25
N ASN A 33 19.98 -20.39 1.57
CA ASN A 33 20.12 -18.94 1.59
C ASN A 33 19.53 -18.27 2.85
N GLY A 34 18.68 -18.96 3.62
CA GLY A 34 17.99 -18.42 4.81
C GLY A 34 18.81 -18.38 6.11
N GLN A 35 20.11 -18.65 6.09
CA GLN A 35 20.96 -18.68 7.29
C GLN A 35 22.11 -17.65 7.28
N ARG A 36 22.13 -16.68 6.35
CA ARG A 36 23.22 -15.68 6.22
C ARG A 36 22.93 -14.28 6.80
N GLU A 37 21.92 -14.08 7.64
CA GLU A 37 21.62 -12.74 8.19
C GLU A 37 21.80 -12.58 9.72
N ASN A 38 22.47 -13.52 10.39
CA ASN A 38 22.59 -13.49 11.86
C ASN A 38 24.02 -13.32 12.40
N ILE A 39 24.91 -12.56 11.77
CA ILE A 39 26.13 -12.03 12.40
C ILE A 39 26.54 -10.74 11.69
N GLU A 40 26.36 -9.57 12.33
CA GLU A 40 27.24 -8.37 12.31
C GLU A 40 26.46 -7.18 12.94
N ALA A 41 26.45 -7.07 14.27
CA ALA A 41 26.07 -5.84 14.96
C ALA A 41 27.35 -5.18 15.48
N THR A 42 27.98 -4.39 14.62
CA THR A 42 29.13 -3.54 14.98
C THR A 42 28.61 -2.14 15.29
N GLU A 43 28.77 -1.77 16.56
CA GLU A 43 28.60 -0.42 17.11
C GLU A 43 29.65 0.54 16.52
N PRO A 44 29.29 1.81 16.27
CA PRO A 44 30.13 2.87 16.79
C PRO A 44 29.32 4.00 17.43
N THR A 45 29.62 4.23 18.71
CA THR A 45 29.37 5.44 19.47
C THR A 45 30.12 6.63 18.84
N GLN A 46 29.42 7.75 18.58
CA GLN A 46 29.97 9.12 18.71
C GLN A 46 28.89 10.23 18.56
N GLN A 47 28.35 10.64 19.70
CA GLN A 47 28.36 11.99 20.27
C GLN A 47 28.51 13.23 19.36
N ALA A 48 27.48 14.08 19.36
CA ALA A 48 27.52 15.56 19.46
C ALA A 48 26.08 16.12 19.39
N THR A 49 25.69 17.30 19.84
CA THR A 49 26.11 18.28 20.85
C THR A 49 24.95 19.28 20.91
N THR A 50 24.55 19.64 22.12
CA THR A 50 23.62 20.71 22.49
C THR A 50 23.97 22.05 21.86
N THR A 51 23.00 22.78 21.28
CA THR A 51 22.85 24.24 21.51
C THR A 51 21.52 24.81 21.01
N VAL A 52 20.81 25.46 21.92
CA VAL A 52 19.68 26.38 21.72
C VAL A 52 20.25 27.80 21.63
N PRO A 53 19.71 28.69 20.77
CA PRO A 53 19.05 29.87 21.32
C PRO A 53 17.81 30.36 20.55
N THR A 54 16.91 30.93 21.32
CA THR A 54 15.62 31.56 21.02
C THR A 54 15.78 32.95 20.36
N GLN A 55 14.86 33.34 19.45
CA GLN A 55 13.98 34.54 19.49
C GLN A 55 13.64 35.11 18.09
N ALA A 56 12.36 35.45 17.94
CA ALA A 56 11.68 36.13 16.81
C ALA A 56 11.91 37.67 16.86
N PRO A 57 11.18 38.54 16.12
CA PRO A 57 10.47 38.47 14.81
C PRO A 57 10.96 39.60 13.85
N THR A 58 10.56 39.58 12.55
CA THR A 58 9.99 40.74 11.81
C THR A 58 9.84 40.45 10.30
N SER A 59 8.65 40.76 9.76
CA SER A 59 8.29 40.84 8.33
C SER A 59 8.82 42.15 7.71
N PRO A 60 9.08 42.29 6.37
CA PRO A 60 8.03 42.40 5.34
C PRO A 60 8.34 41.73 3.98
N THR A 61 7.27 41.37 3.24
CA THR A 61 7.23 40.82 1.85
C THR A 61 7.66 41.88 0.80
N PRO A 62 8.18 41.52 -0.41
CA PRO A 62 7.32 41.14 -1.54
C PRO A 62 7.85 40.01 -2.48
N THR A 63 6.90 39.17 -2.90
CA THR A 63 6.74 38.51 -4.22
C THR A 63 7.92 37.78 -4.87
N THR A 64 7.92 36.44 -4.77
CA THR A 64 8.28 35.52 -5.86
C THR A 64 7.53 34.21 -5.58
N ILE A 65 6.94 33.58 -6.60
CA ILE A 65 6.19 32.32 -6.50
C ILE A 65 7.18 31.15 -6.37
N PRO A 66 7.18 30.42 -5.25
CA PRO A 66 7.44 28.99 -5.26
C PRO A 66 6.16 28.24 -4.88
N VAL A 67 5.89 27.15 -5.57
CA VAL A 67 4.80 26.21 -5.26
C VAL A 67 5.06 25.67 -3.85
N SER A 68 4.41 26.25 -2.84
CA SER A 68 4.45 25.77 -1.46
C SER A 68 3.17 25.00 -1.16
N ASN A 69 3.32 23.79 -0.64
CA ASN A 69 2.23 22.89 -0.28
C ASN A 69 1.50 23.34 1.01
N ALA A 70 1.29 24.64 1.19
CA ALA A 70 0.41 25.14 2.23
C ALA A 70 -1.04 24.78 1.87
N PRO A 71 -1.86 24.31 2.82
CA PRO A 71 -3.27 24.11 2.57
C PRO A 71 -3.87 25.46 2.16
N THR A 72 -4.39 25.53 0.94
CA THR A 72 -5.30 26.62 0.59
C THR A 72 -6.54 26.42 1.45
N CYS A 73 -6.83 27.37 2.33
CA CYS A 73 -7.95 27.31 3.25
C CYS A 73 -9.11 28.15 2.69
N PRO A 74 -9.97 27.59 1.84
CA PRO A 74 -11.19 28.26 1.43
C PRO A 74 -12.16 28.34 2.63
N SER A 75 -13.12 29.24 2.52
CA SER A 75 -14.19 29.34 3.49
C SER A 75 -15.10 28.11 3.39
N VAL A 76 -14.91 27.15 4.30
CA VAL A 76 -15.81 26.00 4.52
C VAL A 76 -16.76 26.37 5.67
N GLY A 77 -18.06 26.14 5.48
CA GLY A 77 -19.10 26.42 6.48
C GLY A 77 -18.81 25.67 7.78
N ALA A 78 -19.01 26.32 8.94
CA ALA A 78 -18.60 25.77 10.24
C ALA A 78 -19.14 24.35 10.52
N SER A 79 -20.39 24.07 10.14
CA SER A 79 -21.04 22.78 10.33
C SER A 79 -20.58 21.67 9.38
N GLU A 80 -19.84 22.01 8.32
CA GLU A 80 -19.31 21.07 7.32
C GLU A 80 -17.85 20.70 7.59
N ARG A 81 -17.23 21.31 8.61
CA ARG A 81 -15.83 21.13 8.96
C ARG A 81 -15.64 19.79 9.66
N PHE A 82 -14.68 19.01 9.17
CA PHE A 82 -14.19 17.82 9.85
C PHE A 82 -12.99 18.17 10.72
N ASP A 83 -13.05 17.78 11.99
CA ASP A 83 -12.00 18.07 12.98
C ASP A 83 -10.68 17.39 12.61
N CYS A 84 -9.61 18.18 12.49
CA CYS A 84 -8.26 17.70 12.23
C CYS A 84 -7.44 17.50 13.52
N PHE A 85 -7.99 17.89 14.68
CA PHE A 85 -7.34 17.78 15.96
C PHE A 85 -8.28 17.21 17.04
N PRO A 86 -8.70 15.94 16.91
CA PRO A 86 -9.58 15.31 17.89
C PRO A 86 -8.88 14.84 19.17
N ASP A 87 -7.54 14.91 19.23
CA ASP A 87 -6.75 14.26 20.29
C ASP A 87 -6.60 15.08 21.57
N THR A 88 -6.76 16.40 21.48
CA THR A 88 -6.58 17.29 22.63
C THR A 88 -7.50 18.49 22.55
N ASP A 89 -7.90 18.97 23.73
CA ASP A 89 -8.68 20.20 23.88
C ASP A 89 -7.85 21.48 23.61
N LYS A 90 -6.52 21.36 23.54
CA LYS A 90 -5.61 22.50 23.36
C LYS A 90 -5.30 22.75 21.88
N GLN A 91 -6.30 23.20 21.15
CA GLN A 91 -6.14 23.65 19.77
C GLN A 91 -5.61 25.09 19.75
N SER A 92 -4.43 25.32 19.16
CA SER A 92 -3.97 26.66 18.79
C SER A 92 -3.78 26.74 17.28
N LYS A 93 -3.83 27.98 16.75
CA LYS A 93 -3.63 28.24 15.32
C LYS A 93 -2.33 27.61 14.80
N ASP A 94 -1.22 27.89 15.47
CA ASP A 94 0.10 27.47 15.02
C ASP A 94 0.24 25.95 14.97
N VAL A 95 -0.30 25.24 15.97
CA VAL A 95 -0.23 23.77 16.02
C VAL A 95 -1.16 23.15 14.97
N CYS A 96 -2.33 23.75 14.71
CA CYS A 96 -3.24 23.32 13.66
C CYS A 96 -2.61 23.44 12.27
N GLU A 97 -2.03 24.60 11.98
CA GLU A 97 -1.40 24.89 10.69
C GLU A 97 -0.13 24.03 10.51
N ALA A 98 0.63 23.77 11.57
CA ALA A 98 1.77 22.85 11.55
C ALA A 98 1.37 21.39 11.25
N ARG A 99 0.14 20.97 11.56
CA ARG A 99 -0.43 19.68 11.12
C ARG A 99 -0.84 19.66 9.65
N GLY A 100 -0.73 20.79 8.93
CA GLY A 100 -1.17 20.93 7.54
C GLY A 100 -2.68 21.13 7.41
N CYS A 101 -3.33 21.64 8.46
CA CYS A 101 -4.76 21.88 8.52
C CYS A 101 -5.11 23.36 8.53
N CYS A 102 -6.41 23.66 8.39
CA CYS A 102 -6.92 25.02 8.32
C CYS A 102 -7.42 25.50 9.67
N TRP A 103 -7.14 26.76 9.99
CA TRP A 103 -7.62 27.42 11.20
C TRP A 103 -8.58 28.56 10.87
N ILE A 104 -9.84 28.43 11.26
CA ILE A 104 -10.81 29.53 11.23
C ILE A 104 -11.66 29.44 12.50
N PRO A 105 -11.63 30.44 13.39
CA PRO A 105 -12.43 30.42 14.60
C PRO A 105 -13.93 30.33 14.28
N THR A 106 -14.68 29.69 15.16
CA THR A 106 -16.14 29.53 15.03
C THR A 106 -16.80 29.65 16.39
N ASN A 107 -18.01 30.22 16.39
CA ASN A 107 -18.90 30.28 17.55
C ASN A 107 -20.01 29.22 17.49
N VAL A 108 -20.06 28.41 16.43
CA VAL A 108 -21.03 27.31 16.28
C VAL A 108 -20.62 26.17 17.21
N VAL A 109 -21.52 25.77 18.10
CA VAL A 109 -21.30 24.69 19.06
C VAL A 109 -21.00 23.37 18.33
N GLY A 110 -19.90 22.72 18.71
CA GLY A 110 -19.47 21.44 18.13
C GLY A 110 -18.71 21.57 16.80
N ALA A 111 -18.62 22.77 16.21
CA ALA A 111 -17.81 22.98 15.01
C ALA A 111 -16.34 23.22 15.37
N PRO A 112 -15.38 22.55 14.70
CA PRO A 112 -13.97 22.72 15.00
C PRO A 112 -13.42 24.03 14.41
N SER A 113 -12.54 24.68 15.17
CA SER A 113 -11.73 25.80 14.65
C SER A 113 -10.55 25.28 13.81
N CYS A 114 -10.00 24.11 14.16
CA CYS A 114 -8.99 23.40 13.39
C CYS A 114 -9.62 22.28 12.54
N PHE A 115 -9.57 22.38 11.22
CA PHE A 115 -10.27 21.46 10.33
C PHE A 115 -9.44 21.04 9.11
N PHE A 116 -9.78 19.88 8.54
CA PHE A 116 -9.13 19.41 7.31
C PHE A 116 -9.41 20.35 6.13
N PRO A 117 -8.43 20.63 5.26
CA PRO A 117 -8.70 21.39 4.03
C PRO A 117 -9.66 20.58 3.13
N PRO A 118 -10.56 21.22 2.35
CA PRO A 118 -11.62 20.51 1.63
C PRO A 118 -11.14 19.57 0.54
N ASN A 119 -9.90 19.72 0.07
CA ASN A 119 -9.28 18.83 -0.91
C ASN A 119 -8.27 17.85 -0.28
N TYR A 120 -8.44 17.50 0.99
CA TYR A 120 -7.56 16.56 1.70
C TYR A 120 -7.74 15.10 1.20
N ARG A 121 -7.15 14.79 0.04
CA ARG A 121 -7.20 13.46 -0.59
C ARG A 121 -6.04 12.58 -0.11
N THR A 122 -6.27 11.84 0.96
CA THR A 122 -5.26 10.95 1.57
C THR A 122 -4.95 9.71 0.75
N TYR A 123 -5.97 9.12 0.12
CA TYR A 123 -5.81 7.91 -0.70
C TYR A 123 -6.35 8.13 -2.11
N THR A 124 -5.67 7.54 -3.10
CA THR A 124 -6.18 7.36 -4.46
C THR A 124 -6.71 5.94 -4.62
N ALA A 125 -7.78 5.77 -5.40
CA ALA A 125 -8.45 4.49 -5.57
C ALA A 125 -8.23 3.93 -6.97
N THR A 126 -7.80 2.68 -7.05
CA THR A 126 -7.69 1.91 -8.30
C THR A 126 -8.70 0.77 -8.28
N GLU A 127 -9.64 0.79 -9.21
CA GLU A 127 -10.71 -0.23 -9.29
C GLU A 127 -10.18 -1.57 -9.84
N GLN A 128 -10.70 -2.66 -9.28
CA GLN A 128 -10.46 -4.02 -9.71
C GLN A 128 -11.80 -4.68 -10.08
N SER A 129 -11.79 -5.48 -11.15
CA SER A 129 -12.99 -6.21 -11.57
C SER A 129 -13.25 -7.40 -10.64
N VAL A 130 -14.45 -7.45 -10.07
CA VAL A 130 -14.94 -8.56 -9.25
C VAL A 130 -16.42 -8.82 -9.54
N PRO A 131 -16.88 -10.08 -9.56
CA PRO A 131 -18.26 -10.40 -9.94
C PRO A 131 -19.30 -10.13 -8.83
N TYR A 132 -18.87 -9.93 -7.58
CA TYR A 132 -19.73 -9.80 -6.40
C TYR A 132 -19.93 -8.35 -5.92
N GLY A 133 -19.41 -7.37 -6.66
CA GLY A 133 -19.54 -5.96 -6.31
C GLY A 133 -18.41 -5.11 -6.87
N LYS A 134 -17.75 -4.33 -6.01
CA LYS A 134 -16.63 -3.45 -6.37
C LYS A 134 -15.46 -3.69 -5.44
N LYS A 135 -14.25 -3.65 -6.00
CA LYS A 135 -13.02 -3.76 -5.22
C LYS A 135 -12.07 -2.64 -5.62
N TYR A 136 -11.46 -2.02 -4.62
CA TYR A 136 -10.49 -0.95 -4.82
C TYR A 136 -9.21 -1.27 -4.06
N THR A 137 -8.06 -0.97 -4.67
CA THR A 137 -6.82 -0.75 -3.93
C THR A 137 -6.68 0.75 -3.70
N LEU A 138 -6.59 1.13 -2.43
CA LEU A 138 -6.40 2.49 -1.97
C LEU A 138 -4.91 2.71 -1.69
N THR A 139 -4.27 3.64 -2.39
CA THR A 139 -2.86 3.97 -2.21
C THR A 139 -2.72 5.33 -1.54
N ARG A 140 -2.00 5.40 -0.42
CA ARG A 140 -1.82 6.64 0.32
C ARG A 140 -0.90 7.61 -0.42
N ASN A 141 -1.27 8.89 -0.45
CA ASN A 141 -0.38 9.96 -0.83
C ASN A 141 0.62 10.25 0.31
N MET A 142 1.88 9.86 0.11
CA MET A 142 2.94 10.00 1.11
C MET A 142 3.44 11.43 1.30
N VAL A 143 3.05 12.38 0.43
CA VAL A 143 3.36 13.80 0.61
C VAL A 143 2.51 14.40 1.73
N LEU A 144 1.34 13.82 2.01
CA LEU A 144 0.46 14.31 3.06
C LEU A 144 0.90 13.80 4.44
N PRO A 145 0.87 14.66 5.48
CA PRO A 145 1.22 14.26 6.84
C PRO A 145 0.41 13.06 7.34
N ALA A 146 1.06 12.20 8.12
CA ALA A 146 0.37 11.21 8.94
C ALA A 146 0.09 11.83 10.31
N HIS A 147 -1.18 11.95 10.67
CA HIS A 147 -1.57 12.50 11.97
C HIS A 147 -1.40 11.50 13.12
N TYR A 148 -1.39 10.19 12.79
CA TYR A 148 -1.40 9.10 13.75
C TYR A 148 -0.46 7.98 13.35
N GLY A 149 0.44 7.63 14.25
CA GLY A 149 1.31 6.46 14.15
C GLY A 149 2.00 6.31 12.79
N SER A 150 2.25 5.06 12.42
CA SER A 150 2.80 4.73 11.11
C SER A 150 1.69 4.67 10.06
N PRO A 151 1.76 5.45 8.97
CA PRO A 151 0.73 5.42 7.94
C PRO A 151 0.73 4.09 7.19
N ILE A 152 -0.45 3.58 6.90
CA ILE A 152 -0.62 2.42 6.01
C ILE A 152 -0.53 2.90 4.55
N SER A 153 0.38 2.31 3.78
CA SER A 153 0.62 2.71 2.38
C SER A 153 -0.46 2.23 1.42
N SER A 154 -0.98 1.03 1.65
CA SER A 154 -1.93 0.35 0.77
C SER A 154 -3.00 -0.36 1.58
N VAL A 155 -4.26 -0.06 1.25
CA VAL A 155 -5.45 -0.69 1.86
C VAL A 155 -6.33 -1.23 0.74
N ASN A 156 -6.94 -2.38 0.93
CA ASN A 156 -7.97 -2.88 0.01
C ASN A 156 -9.33 -2.55 0.58
N LEU A 157 -10.21 -2.10 -0.28
CA LEU A 157 -11.62 -1.87 0.00
C LEU A 157 -12.43 -2.84 -0.85
N ASP A 158 -13.22 -3.67 -0.19
CA ASP A 158 -14.14 -4.63 -0.82
C ASP A 158 -15.57 -4.23 -0.50
N ILE A 159 -16.36 -3.99 -1.54
CA ILE A 159 -17.76 -3.59 -1.49
C ILE A 159 -18.57 -4.72 -2.12
N GLN A 160 -19.28 -5.49 -1.30
CA GLN A 160 -20.02 -6.67 -1.72
C GLN A 160 -21.52 -6.40 -1.75
N PHE A 161 -22.16 -6.64 -2.90
CA PHE A 161 -23.61 -6.60 -3.07
C PHE A 161 -24.21 -7.94 -2.63
N GLN A 162 -24.36 -8.12 -1.31
CA GLN A 162 -24.72 -9.43 -0.76
C GLN A 162 -26.18 -9.81 -1.04
N THR A 163 -27.09 -8.86 -0.91
CA THR A 163 -28.51 -9.01 -1.26
C THR A 163 -29.03 -7.68 -1.82
N SER A 164 -30.28 -7.64 -2.28
CA SER A 164 -30.93 -6.40 -2.75
C SER A 164 -30.95 -5.27 -1.72
N ASN A 165 -30.91 -5.61 -0.42
CA ASN A 165 -31.03 -4.65 0.68
C ASN A 165 -29.82 -4.69 1.64
N ARG A 166 -28.72 -5.36 1.26
CA ARG A 166 -27.54 -5.49 2.12
C ARG A 166 -26.24 -5.30 1.35
N LEU A 167 -25.54 -4.23 1.69
CA LEU A 167 -24.17 -3.96 1.28
C LEU A 167 -23.22 -4.37 2.41
N ARG A 168 -22.10 -5.04 2.08
CA ARG A 168 -20.98 -5.23 3.01
C ARG A 168 -19.77 -4.48 2.51
N ILE A 169 -19.20 -3.63 3.36
CA ILE A 169 -17.95 -2.92 3.08
C ILE A 169 -16.88 -3.46 4.02
N LYS A 170 -15.74 -3.88 3.49
CA LYS A 170 -14.59 -4.38 4.25
C LYS A 170 -13.33 -3.67 3.80
N SER A 171 -12.62 -3.05 4.74
CA SER A 171 -11.26 -2.54 4.53
C SER A 171 -10.24 -3.47 5.18
N TYR A 172 -9.15 -3.78 4.49
CA TYR A 172 -8.07 -4.62 5.04
C TYR A 172 -6.73 -4.36 4.35
N MET A 173 -5.64 -4.49 5.10
CA MET A 173 -4.27 -4.44 4.57
C MET A 173 -3.81 -5.85 4.20
N TRP A 174 -3.05 -5.99 3.12
CA TRP A 174 -2.31 -7.24 2.87
C TRP A 174 -1.09 -7.23 3.79
N ILE A 175 -1.00 -8.22 4.69
CA ILE A 175 0.23 -8.47 5.41
C ILE A 175 1.18 -9.13 4.41
N HIS A 176 2.11 -8.36 3.87
CA HIS A 176 3.25 -8.94 3.17
C HIS A 176 4.22 -9.42 4.23
N ASP A 177 4.06 -10.66 4.68
CA ASP A 177 5.19 -11.39 5.25
C ASP A 177 6.29 -11.37 4.18
N GLY A 178 7.53 -11.03 4.55
CA GLY A 178 8.65 -10.68 3.67
C GLY A 178 9.12 -11.76 2.66
N ASN A 179 8.27 -12.71 2.28
CA ASN A 179 8.53 -13.71 1.26
C ASN A 179 7.59 -13.53 0.05
N SER A 180 7.61 -12.32 -0.53
CA SER A 180 6.90 -11.96 -1.78
C SER A 180 7.31 -12.81 -3.00
N SER A 181 8.34 -13.63 -2.87
CA SER A 181 8.74 -14.64 -3.84
C SER A 181 7.68 -15.74 -3.98
N PHE A 182 7.01 -16.13 -2.89
CA PHE A 182 6.10 -17.27 -2.89
C PHE A 182 4.76 -16.99 -3.61
N ILE A 183 4.24 -15.76 -3.49
CA ILE A 183 2.99 -15.34 -4.16
C ILE A 183 3.22 -15.12 -5.66
N ASN A 184 4.34 -14.48 -6.02
CA ASN A 184 4.73 -14.35 -7.44
C ASN A 184 5.00 -15.72 -8.07
N LEU A 185 5.64 -16.64 -7.33
CA LEU A 185 5.87 -18.02 -7.79
C LEU A 185 4.56 -18.80 -7.94
N MET A 186 3.64 -18.73 -6.97
CA MET A 186 2.31 -19.37 -7.07
C MET A 186 1.50 -18.83 -8.26
N MET A 187 1.51 -17.51 -8.48
CA MET A 187 0.83 -16.90 -9.62
C MET A 187 1.50 -17.28 -10.96
N TYR A 188 2.82 -17.42 -10.99
CA TYR A 188 3.54 -17.86 -12.19
C TYR A 188 3.29 -19.34 -12.49
N VAL A 189 3.23 -20.19 -11.45
CA VAL A 189 2.93 -21.62 -11.57
C VAL A 189 1.51 -21.85 -12.09
N GLU A 190 0.50 -21.15 -11.56
CA GLU A 190 -0.87 -21.26 -12.08
C GLU A 190 -0.98 -20.81 -13.55
N ASN A 191 -0.30 -19.74 -13.94
CA ASN A 191 -0.26 -19.29 -15.34
C ASN A 191 0.47 -20.28 -16.25
N CYS A 192 1.60 -20.84 -15.81
CA CYS A 192 2.31 -21.89 -16.53
C CYS A 192 1.46 -23.15 -16.72
N ILE A 193 0.75 -23.62 -15.68
CA ILE A 193 -0.16 -24.77 -15.77
C ILE A 193 -1.27 -24.51 -16.79
N ARG A 194 -1.88 -23.32 -16.77
CA ARG A 194 -2.90 -22.95 -17.76
C ARG A 194 -2.37 -22.92 -19.20
N ILE A 195 -1.17 -22.38 -19.42
CA ILE A 195 -0.54 -22.34 -20.74
C ILE A 195 -0.19 -23.76 -21.23
N ILE A 196 0.33 -24.61 -20.35
CA ILE A 196 0.67 -26.01 -20.66
C ILE A 196 -0.60 -26.81 -20.98
N LEU A 197 -1.66 -26.67 -20.18
CA LEU A 197 -2.96 -27.32 -20.43
C LEU A 197 -3.63 -26.80 -21.71
N PHE A 198 -3.47 -25.51 -22.04
CA PHE A 198 -3.96 -24.94 -23.28
C PHE A 198 -3.24 -25.53 -24.50
N ARG A 199 -1.90 -25.66 -24.44
CA ARG A 199 -1.10 -26.27 -25.52
C ARG A 199 -1.36 -27.78 -25.65
N ALA A 200 -1.56 -28.49 -24.54
CA ALA A 200 -1.91 -29.91 -24.56
C ALA A 200 -3.29 -30.15 -25.23
N ARG A 201 -4.28 -29.28 -24.98
CA ARG A 201 -5.58 -29.34 -25.65
C ARG A 201 -5.49 -29.07 -27.15
N VAL A 202 -4.73 -28.05 -27.56
CA VAL A 202 -4.56 -27.70 -28.99
C VAL A 202 -3.89 -28.84 -29.77
N VAL A 203 -2.88 -29.50 -29.20
CA VAL A 203 -2.20 -30.64 -29.84
C VAL A 203 -3.10 -31.88 -29.93
N SER A 204 -3.97 -32.12 -28.94
CA SER A 204 -4.92 -33.24 -28.96
C SER A 204 -6.06 -33.08 -29.97
N THR A 205 -6.30 -31.87 -30.48
CA THR A 205 -7.27 -31.59 -31.57
C THR A 205 -6.64 -31.56 -32.96
N LEU A 206 -5.31 -31.69 -33.07
CA LEU A 206 -4.55 -31.63 -34.32
C LEU A 206 -4.02 -33.01 -34.78
N PHE A 207 -4.39 -34.08 -34.09
CA PHE A 207 -4.16 -35.49 -34.43
C PHE A 207 -5.46 -36.26 -34.26
#